data_AF-A0A1S2T778-F1
#
_entry.id   AF-A0A1S2T778-F1
#
_cell.length_a   1.000
_cell.length_b   1.000
_cell.length_c   1.000
_cell.angle_alpha   90.00
_cell.angle_beta   90.00
_cell.angle_gamma   90.00
#
_symmetry.space_group_name_H-M   'P 1'
#
loop_
_entity.id
_entity.type
_entity.pdbx_description
1 polymer ?
#
loop_
_entity_poly.entity_id
_entity_poly.type
_entity_poly.pdbx_seq_one_letter_code
_entity_poly.pdbx_strand_id
1 'polypeptide(L)'
;MKKILLLTAVSGLMLTGCYSTEINMSMGNMRLISSSANPQDVMDFATKTCKNDFYEGASFLSKAGKEYRFKCVKAEENEVLIPIPGTTITPEVKTEAK
;
A
#
# COMPACT_ATOMS: atom_id res chain seq x y z
N MET A 1 41.77 -48.69 26.15
CA MET A 1 41.57 -48.33 24.73
C MET A 1 40.55 -47.22 24.64
N LYS A 2 40.92 -46.01 24.21
CA LYS A 2 39.96 -44.91 23.98
C LYS A 2 40.49 -44.01 22.86
N LYS A 3 40.10 -44.34 21.63
CA LYS A 3 40.27 -43.46 20.46
C LYS A 3 38.99 -42.66 20.34
N ILE A 4 38.97 -41.45 20.89
CA ILE A 4 37.91 -40.49 20.62
C ILE A 4 38.59 -39.15 20.48
N LEU A 5 38.88 -38.76 19.25
CA LEU A 5 38.82 -37.37 18.80
C LEU A 5 39.23 -37.36 17.33
N LEU A 6 38.28 -37.02 16.45
CA LEU A 6 38.45 -36.36 15.14
C LEU A 6 37.09 -36.53 14.46
N LEU A 7 36.10 -35.72 14.84
CA LEU A 7 35.81 -34.43 14.23
C LEU A 7 35.64 -34.50 12.71
N THR A 8 34.54 -33.90 12.27
CA THR A 8 34.34 -33.31 10.94
C THR A 8 34.21 -34.25 9.74
N ALA A 9 33.06 -34.93 9.65
CA ALA A 9 32.39 -35.15 8.37
C ALA A 9 30.97 -34.62 8.54
N VAL A 10 30.76 -33.30 8.49
CA VAL A 10 30.30 -32.63 7.25
C VAL A 10 29.18 -33.43 6.60
N SER A 11 28.07 -33.59 7.30
CA SER A 11 26.81 -34.10 6.76
C SER A 11 25.69 -33.30 7.40
N GLY A 12 25.63 -32.04 6.98
CA GLY A 12 24.65 -31.06 7.42
C GLY A 12 24.58 -29.91 6.42
N LEU A 13 24.67 -30.23 5.12
CA LEU A 13 24.18 -29.33 4.08
C LEU A 13 22.93 -29.98 3.50
N MET A 14 21.97 -29.16 3.09
CA MET A 14 20.63 -29.50 2.61
C MET A 14 19.54 -29.55 3.68
N LEU A 15 19.46 -28.50 4.50
CA LEU A 15 18.18 -28.11 5.08
C LEU A 15 17.79 -26.75 4.49
N THR A 16 16.71 -26.81 3.69
CA THR A 16 15.66 -25.79 3.53
C THR A 16 16.09 -24.44 2.98
N GLY A 17 15.55 -23.89 1.91
CA GLY A 17 14.42 -24.21 1.05
C GLY A 17 14.31 -22.98 0.17
N CYS A 18 14.26 -23.15 -1.15
CA CYS A 18 14.08 -22.01 -2.05
C CYS A 18 12.63 -21.53 -1.94
N TYR A 19 12.31 -20.78 -0.90
CA TYR A 19 11.06 -20.04 -0.82
C TYR A 19 11.19 -18.79 -1.70
N SER A 20 11.04 -18.96 -3.01
CA SER A 20 10.75 -17.82 -3.89
C SER A 20 9.26 -17.53 -3.74
N THR A 21 8.91 -16.72 -2.75
CA THR A 21 7.58 -16.08 -2.74
C THR A 21 7.67 -14.91 -3.69
N GLU A 22 7.00 -15.00 -4.84
CA GLU A 22 6.91 -13.87 -5.76
C GLU A 22 6.00 -12.80 -5.15
N ILE A 23 6.62 -11.76 -4.60
CA ILE A 23 5.90 -10.59 -4.09
C ILE A 23 5.66 -9.65 -5.27
N ASN A 24 4.49 -9.76 -5.90
CA ASN A 24 4.06 -8.79 -6.92
C ASN A 24 3.48 -7.55 -6.22
N MET A 25 4.20 -6.43 -6.27
CA MET A 25 3.73 -5.15 -5.76
C MET A 25 3.25 -4.27 -6.91
N SER A 26 1.94 -4.23 -7.15
CA SER A 26 1.33 -3.29 -8.09
C SER A 26 1.35 -1.88 -7.49
N MET A 27 2.30 -1.06 -7.93
CA MET A 27 2.41 0.36 -7.55
C MET A 27 1.47 1.27 -8.34
N GLY A 28 0.78 0.76 -9.38
CA GLY A 28 0.11 1.60 -10.37
C GLY A 28 -0.93 2.57 -9.79
N ASN A 29 -1.68 2.13 -8.78
CA ASN A 29 -2.70 2.92 -8.12
C ASN A 29 -2.25 3.54 -6.78
N MET A 30 -0.99 3.40 -6.39
CA MET A 30 -0.48 4.00 -5.16
C MET A 30 -0.05 5.45 -5.41
N ARG A 31 -0.32 6.35 -4.46
CA ARG A 31 0.11 7.74 -4.51
C ARG A 31 0.81 8.11 -3.19
N LEU A 32 2.00 8.69 -3.31
CA LEU A 32 2.76 9.23 -2.19
C LEU A 32 2.71 10.76 -2.28
N ILE A 33 2.20 11.42 -1.24
CA ILE A 33 2.09 12.87 -1.17
C ILE A 33 2.89 13.34 0.04
N SER A 34 3.94 14.13 -0.18
CA SER A 34 4.69 14.77 0.91
C SER A 34 4.15 16.19 1.13
N SER A 35 3.55 16.44 2.29
CA SER A 35 2.94 17.72 2.60
C SER A 35 2.89 18.00 4.11
N SER A 36 2.88 19.28 4.45
CA SER A 36 2.56 19.77 5.80
C SER A 36 1.31 20.65 5.82
N ALA A 37 0.49 20.61 4.77
CA ALA A 37 -0.78 21.32 4.69
C ALA A 37 -1.82 20.72 5.66
N ASN A 38 -2.99 21.35 5.73
CA ASN A 38 -4.12 20.80 6.48
C ASN A 38 -4.46 19.40 5.93
N PRO A 39 -4.72 18.40 6.80
CA PRO A 39 -5.16 17.07 6.36
C PRO A 39 -6.31 17.08 5.35
N GLN A 40 -7.28 17.98 5.48
CA GLN A 40 -8.39 18.07 4.53
C GLN A 40 -7.89 18.46 3.13
N ASP A 41 -7.00 19.45 3.04
CA ASP A 41 -6.41 19.87 1.75
C ASP A 41 -5.64 18.74 1.09
N VAL A 42 -4.92 17.93 1.88
CA VAL A 42 -4.20 16.76 1.37
C VAL A 42 -5.17 15.68 0.86
N MET A 43 -6.25 15.44 1.59
CA MET A 43 -7.30 14.49 1.21
C MET A 43 -7.98 14.91 -0.09
N ASP A 44 -8.32 16.20 -0.22
CA ASP A 44 -8.97 16.77 -1.40
C ASP A 44 -8.03 16.72 -2.62
N PHE A 45 -6.75 17.05 -2.43
CA PHE A 45 -5.73 16.95 -3.46
C PHE A 45 -5.54 15.51 -3.94
N ALA A 46 -5.44 14.55 -3.02
CA ALA A 46 -5.30 13.13 -3.34
C ALA A 46 -6.51 12.63 -4.13
N THR A 47 -7.71 12.94 -3.66
CA THR A 47 -8.98 12.55 -4.31
C THR A 47 -9.07 13.11 -5.72
N LYS A 48 -8.78 14.42 -5.90
CA LYS A 48 -8.77 15.06 -7.21
C LYS A 48 -7.76 14.43 -8.16
N THR A 49 -6.55 14.14 -7.67
CA THR A 49 -5.50 13.50 -8.48
C THR A 49 -5.94 12.12 -8.95
N CYS A 50 -6.45 11.28 -8.06
CA CYS A 50 -6.95 9.95 -8.41
C CYS A 50 -8.11 10.03 -9.43
N LYS A 51 -9.04 10.97 -9.25
CA LYS A 51 -10.16 11.16 -10.20
C LYS A 51 -9.70 11.57 -11.60
N ASN A 52 -8.70 12.43 -11.71
CA ASN A 52 -8.10 12.81 -12.99
C ASN A 52 -7.44 11.62 -13.72
N ASP A 53 -7.00 10.62 -12.96
CA ASP A 53 -6.42 9.37 -13.47
C ASP A 53 -7.49 8.26 -13.67
N PHE A 54 -8.77 8.63 -13.77
CA PHE A 54 -9.93 7.73 -13.98
C PHE A 54 -10.23 6.76 -12.82
N TYR A 55 -9.80 7.09 -11.60
CA TYR A 55 -10.20 6.36 -10.38
C TYR A 55 -11.44 7.02 -9.73
N GLU A 56 -12.15 6.29 -8.86
CA GLU A 56 -13.30 6.82 -8.12
C GLU A 56 -12.87 7.85 -7.05
N GLY A 57 -11.72 7.61 -6.43
CA GLY A 57 -11.16 8.51 -5.43
C GLY A 57 -9.87 7.98 -4.80
N ALA A 58 -9.39 8.68 -3.77
CA ALA A 58 -8.24 8.27 -2.99
C ALA A 58 -8.70 7.65 -1.67
N SER A 59 -8.09 6.52 -1.29
CA SER A 59 -8.26 5.88 0.01
C SER A 59 -6.95 6.01 0.80
N PHE A 60 -7.03 6.58 1.99
CA PHE A 60 -5.89 6.79 2.88
C PHE A 60 -5.41 5.45 3.45
N LEU A 61 -4.09 5.24 3.42
CA LEU A 61 -3.45 4.05 3.96
C LEU A 61 -2.67 4.35 5.24
N SER A 62 -1.78 5.34 5.18
CA SER A 62 -0.92 5.68 6.32
C SER A 62 -0.22 7.02 6.14
N LYS A 63 0.33 7.53 7.25
CA LYS A 63 1.16 8.73 7.30
C LYS A 63 2.44 8.47 8.08
N ALA A 64 3.58 8.88 7.54
CA ALA A 64 4.88 8.84 8.19
C ALA A 64 5.55 10.22 8.08
N GLY A 65 5.67 10.94 9.19
CA GLY A 65 6.19 12.31 9.15
C GLY A 65 5.29 13.22 8.29
N LYS A 66 5.81 13.69 7.15
CA LYS A 66 5.05 14.50 6.17
C LYS A 66 4.54 13.70 4.97
N GLU A 67 4.85 12.41 4.91
CA GLU A 67 4.46 11.54 3.80
C GLU A 67 3.11 10.89 4.06
N TYR A 68 2.18 11.08 3.15
CA TYR A 68 0.88 10.44 3.12
C TYR A 68 0.85 9.40 2.00
N ARG A 69 0.35 8.21 2.31
CA ARG A 69 0.19 7.11 1.36
C ARG A 69 -1.29 6.91 1.08
N PHE A 70 -1.63 6.91 -0.20
CA PHE A 70 -2.98 6.67 -0.68
C PHE A 70 -3.00 5.54 -1.70
N LYS A 71 -4.13 4.86 -1.78
CA LYS A 71 -4.51 3.99 -2.88
C LYS A 71 -5.63 4.67 -3.67
N CYS A 72 -5.42 4.92 -4.96
CA CYS A 72 -6.50 5.29 -5.86
C CYS A 72 -7.37 4.06 -6.10
N VAL A 73 -8.65 4.16 -5.78
CA VAL A 73 -9.60 3.05 -5.85
C VAL A 73 -10.41 3.15 -7.13
N LYS A 74 -10.53 2.05 -7.85
CA LYS A 74 -11.43 1.98 -9.01
C LYS A 74 -12.84 1.59 -8.60
N ALA A 75 -13.83 2.04 -9.38
CA ALA A 75 -15.23 1.71 -9.12
C ALA A 75 -15.49 0.19 -9.20
N GLU A 76 -14.75 -0.54 -10.05
CA GLU A 76 -14.91 -1.98 -10.20
C GLU A 76 -14.35 -2.79 -9.02
N GLU A 77 -13.46 -2.20 -8.22
CA GLU A 77 -12.79 -2.88 -7.09
C GLU A 77 -13.70 -2.99 -5.85
N ASN A 78 -14.83 -2.27 -5.81
CA ASN A 78 -15.77 -2.22 -4.67
C ASN A 78 -15.07 -1.92 -3.32
N GLU A 79 -13.93 -1.21 -3.36
CA GLU A 79 -13.20 -0.85 -2.14
C GLU A 79 -13.75 0.44 -1.55
N VAL A 80 -13.79 0.50 -0.22
CA VAL A 80 -14.27 1.69 0.49
C VAL A 80 -13.17 2.75 0.51
N LEU A 81 -13.53 3.98 0.15
CA LEU A 81 -12.64 5.13 0.31
C LEU A 81 -12.53 5.49 1.79
N ILE A 82 -11.31 5.38 2.33
CA ILE A 82 -11.02 5.69 3.73
C ILE A 82 -10.44 7.12 3.80
N PRO A 83 -11.04 8.04 4.57
CA PRO A 83 -10.48 9.39 4.76
C PRO A 83 -9.23 9.36 5.64
N ILE A 84 -8.44 10.44 5.58
CA ILE A 84 -7.48 10.73 6.66
C ILE A 84 -8.29 10.92 7.96
N PRO A 85 -7.83 10.40 9.12
CA PRO A 85 -8.53 10.62 10.38
C PRO A 85 -8.83 12.10 10.65
N GLY A 86 -10.10 12.41 10.94
CA GLY A 86 -10.57 13.79 11.15
C GLY A 86 -10.92 14.58 9.88
N THR A 87 -10.88 13.95 8.71
CA THR A 87 -11.28 14.55 7.43
C THR A 87 -12.54 13.88 6.88
N THR A 88 -13.18 14.53 5.91
CA THR A 88 -14.34 13.99 5.21
C THR A 88 -14.03 13.83 3.73
N ILE A 89 -14.54 12.77 3.11
CA ILE A 89 -14.60 12.65 1.65
C ILE A 89 -15.96 13.18 1.24
N THR A 90 -16.01 14.26 0.48
CA THR A 90 -17.27 14.73 -0.10
C THR A 90 -17.67 13.76 -1.19
N PRO A 91 -18.77 12.99 -1.04
CA PRO A 91 -19.27 12.18 -2.14
C PRO A 91 -19.73 13.14 -3.24
N GLU A 92 -19.13 13.04 -4.42
CA GLU A 92 -19.70 13.69 -5.59
C GLU A 92 -20.99 12.94 -5.93
N VAL A 93 -22.11 13.66 -5.90
CA VAL A 93 -23.40 13.17 -6.39
C VAL A 93 -23.14 12.68 -7.82
N LYS A 94 -23.20 11.37 -8.03
CA LYS A 94 -23.23 10.78 -9.37
C LYS A 94 -24.42 11.42 -10.07
N THR A 95 -24.17 12.39 -10.95
CA THR A 95 -25.18 12.85 -11.88
C THR A 95 -25.34 11.69 -12.85
N GLU A 96 -26.28 10.80 -12.56
CA GLU A 96 -26.78 9.83 -13.52
C GLU A 96 -27.25 10.62 -14.74
N ALA A 97 -26.49 10.53 -15.81
CA ALA A 97 -26.89 11.06 -17.10
C ALA A 97 -28.19 10.36 -17.50
N LYS A 98 -29.27 11.12 -17.46
CA LYS A 98 -30.61 10.73 -17.88
C LYS A 98 -30.67 10.49 -19.39
#